data_AF-A0A7S0DRR5-F1
#
_entry.id   AF-A0A7S0DRR5-F1
#
_cell.length_a   1.000
_cell.length_b   1.000
_cell.length_c   1.000
_cell.angle_alpha   90.00
_cell.angle_beta   90.00
_cell.angle_gamma   90.00
#
_symmetry.space_group_name_H-M   'P 1'
#
loop_
_entity.id
_entity.type
_entity.pdbx_description
1 polymer ?
#
loop_
_entity_poly.entity_id
_entity_poly.type
_entity_poly.pdbx_seq_one_letter_code
_entity_poly.pdbx_strand_id
1 'polypeptide(L)'
;ILGLNTHDAGLYGENAFNGATITPIAQTARTLKEKLCKDKNVDLIIPMTHQRIEKDRKMAEEKLGFPLIIGGHDHAVYHETTAGARIIKTGADAVNIGVCDVYWTLSDLESAKVDTRLIPAKTYAENKDLKDVIAKHELLLKELERSALCKVPKQGVKLSSKNVRVRQTTIGYLLASGLRDALQADCALLPSGNIRGNCDYPADLKYFTYAHLKKEMPFRDMRYIVILMPGKEIVKLVRFSRRGIYESPVVERAMFLQLDSEIKWDEKTNTVTHIGDEIVSPERMYRTVVSWSVLGGMDKVTPLLKYAENNPESIPDVEHAKPAREILVDYFAKCAWINIVQDCKWTNLDKNGDGVVSHDEVFDVAKKIYGNEVGKLVVDNLMASADLNQDKQICQHEIFLIGLLGVVGFIRDSKGKTVLNLKKYKKSMIRFFKGSGGKDKAYIEKVFHRLETDKTIDTLKELTELVTNLGKNVMI
;
A
#
# COMPACT_ATOMS: atom_id res chain seq x y z
N ILE A 1 -14.79 15.98 -29.74
CA ILE A 1 -13.92 14.89 -29.25
C ILE A 1 -14.76 13.94 -28.41
N LEU A 2 -14.60 12.63 -28.55
CA LEU A 2 -15.27 11.64 -27.71
C LEU A 2 -14.34 11.19 -26.58
N GLY A 3 -14.73 11.36 -25.32
CA GLY A 3 -14.02 10.76 -24.19
C GLY A 3 -14.51 9.35 -23.92
N LEU A 4 -13.64 8.34 -24.04
CA LEU A 4 -14.02 6.93 -24.02
C LEU A 4 -13.11 6.13 -23.07
N ASN A 5 -13.67 5.64 -21.97
CA ASN A 5 -12.93 4.89 -20.95
C ASN A 5 -13.18 3.38 -21.05
N THR A 6 -12.19 2.55 -20.73
CA THR A 6 -12.28 1.09 -20.89
C THR A 6 -13.37 0.51 -20.01
N HIS A 7 -14.13 -0.46 -20.53
CA HIS A 7 -15.16 -1.21 -19.79
C HIS A 7 -14.59 -2.46 -19.08
N ASP A 8 -13.27 -2.54 -18.93
CA ASP A 8 -12.65 -3.69 -18.25
C ASP A 8 -13.01 -3.67 -16.76
N ALA A 9 -14.00 -4.49 -16.40
CA ALA A 9 -14.51 -4.59 -15.04
C ALA A 9 -13.43 -4.90 -14.00
N GLY A 10 -12.31 -5.55 -14.41
CA GLY A 10 -11.22 -5.87 -13.50
C GLY A 10 -10.40 -4.66 -13.03
N LEU A 11 -10.60 -3.47 -13.61
CA LEU A 11 -9.87 -2.25 -13.28
C LEU A 11 -10.57 -1.34 -12.26
N TYR A 12 -11.86 -1.58 -12.00
CA TYR A 12 -12.68 -0.70 -11.20
C TYR A 12 -13.07 -1.38 -9.89
N GLY A 13 -13.03 -0.63 -8.79
CA GLY A 13 -13.58 -1.10 -7.52
C GLY A 13 -15.11 -1.18 -7.54
N GLU A 14 -15.68 -1.83 -6.54
CA GLU A 14 -17.12 -1.79 -6.30
C GLU A 14 -17.62 -0.34 -6.21
N ASN A 15 -18.77 -0.06 -6.82
CA ASN A 15 -19.36 1.28 -6.91
C ASN A 15 -18.50 2.38 -7.56
N ALA A 16 -17.45 2.05 -8.31
CA ALA A 16 -16.60 3.04 -9.01
C ALA A 16 -17.39 3.99 -9.94
N PHE A 17 -18.57 3.56 -10.39
CA PHE A 17 -19.46 4.34 -11.26
C PHE A 17 -20.73 4.84 -10.57
N ASN A 18 -20.87 4.66 -9.26
CA ASN A 18 -22.04 5.09 -8.48
C ASN A 18 -23.39 4.71 -9.12
N GLY A 19 -23.52 3.45 -9.54
CA GLY A 19 -24.72 2.92 -10.21
C GLY A 19 -24.80 3.19 -11.72
N ALA A 20 -23.89 3.97 -12.30
CA ALA A 20 -23.84 4.16 -13.75
C ALA A 20 -23.27 2.92 -14.47
N THR A 21 -23.73 2.69 -15.71
CA THR A 21 -23.28 1.58 -16.55
C THR A 21 -22.15 2.01 -17.48
N ILE A 22 -21.12 1.18 -17.59
CA ILE A 22 -20.04 1.36 -18.56
C ILE A 22 -20.25 0.40 -19.73
N THR A 23 -20.22 0.94 -20.95
CA THR A 23 -20.47 0.17 -22.18
C THR A 23 -19.18 0.00 -23.00
N PRO A 24 -19.10 -1.00 -23.90
CA PRO A 24 -17.90 -1.21 -24.71
C PRO A 24 -17.56 -0.02 -25.61
N ILE A 25 -16.31 0.44 -25.56
CA ILE A 25 -15.85 1.66 -26.25
C ILE A 25 -16.24 1.70 -27.73
N ALA A 26 -16.00 0.64 -28.50
CA ALA A 26 -16.29 0.64 -29.94
C ALA A 26 -17.79 0.80 -30.23
N GLN A 27 -18.63 0.09 -29.45
CA GLN A 27 -20.09 0.23 -29.53
C GLN A 27 -20.53 1.66 -29.17
N THR A 28 -20.02 2.20 -28.07
CA THR A 28 -20.34 3.56 -27.62
C THR A 28 -19.88 4.60 -28.63
N ALA A 29 -18.67 4.44 -29.19
CA ALA A 29 -18.11 5.35 -30.19
C ALA A 29 -18.96 5.38 -31.46
N ARG A 30 -19.44 4.21 -31.92
CA ARG A 30 -20.37 4.11 -33.06
C ARG A 30 -21.68 4.86 -32.79
N THR A 31 -22.34 4.57 -31.67
CA THR A 31 -23.61 5.23 -31.30
C THR A 31 -23.44 6.75 -31.17
N LEU A 32 -22.37 7.20 -30.51
CA LEU A 32 -22.10 8.63 -30.36
C LEU A 32 -21.76 9.29 -31.70
N LYS A 33 -21.00 8.61 -32.57
CA LYS A 33 -20.72 9.10 -33.92
C LYS A 33 -22.01 9.26 -34.72
N GLU A 34 -22.87 8.24 -34.79
CA GLU A 34 -24.14 8.30 -35.51
C GLU A 34 -25.05 9.42 -35.00
N LYS A 35 -25.03 9.69 -33.69
CA LYS A 35 -25.76 10.81 -33.10
C LYS A 35 -25.16 12.15 -33.51
N LEU A 36 -23.85 12.31 -33.40
CA LEU A 36 -23.15 13.58 -33.67
C LEU A 36 -23.08 13.92 -35.16
N CYS A 37 -23.01 12.93 -36.05
CA CYS A 37 -23.04 13.18 -37.50
C CYS A 37 -24.37 13.76 -37.99
N LYS A 38 -25.44 13.71 -37.19
CA LYS A 38 -26.71 14.38 -37.49
C LYS A 38 -26.70 15.87 -37.11
N ASP A 39 -25.74 16.29 -36.28
CA ASP A 39 -25.56 17.68 -35.90
C ASP A 39 -24.72 18.39 -36.97
N LYS A 40 -25.33 19.37 -37.64
CA LYS A 40 -24.68 20.15 -38.70
C LYS A 40 -23.55 21.05 -38.19
N ASN A 41 -23.36 21.16 -36.88
CA ASN A 41 -22.27 21.92 -36.27
C ASN A 41 -21.04 21.05 -35.93
N VAL A 42 -21.02 19.78 -36.38
CA VAL A 42 -19.93 18.84 -36.11
C VAL A 42 -19.23 18.46 -37.42
N ASP A 43 -18.07 19.07 -37.66
CA ASP A 43 -17.26 18.79 -38.85
C ASP A 43 -16.32 17.59 -38.68
N LEU A 44 -15.90 17.31 -37.44
CA LEU A 44 -14.94 16.24 -37.15
C LEU A 44 -15.14 15.60 -35.78
N ILE A 45 -15.03 14.28 -35.75
CA ILE A 45 -15.10 13.48 -34.52
C ILE A 45 -13.78 12.73 -34.35
N ILE A 46 -13.08 13.03 -33.26
CA ILE A 46 -11.85 12.34 -32.84
C ILE A 46 -12.13 11.59 -31.53
N PRO A 47 -11.98 10.26 -31.50
CA PRO A 47 -11.97 9.47 -30.27
C PRO A 47 -10.72 9.72 -29.44
N MET A 48 -10.92 9.99 -28.16
CA MET A 48 -9.89 9.96 -27.11
C MET A 48 -10.17 8.76 -26.20
N THR A 49 -9.34 7.73 -26.28
CA THR A 49 -9.59 6.42 -25.67
C THR A 49 -8.62 6.12 -24.54
N HIS A 50 -9.11 5.39 -23.54
CA HIS A 50 -8.26 4.79 -22.50
C HIS A 50 -8.47 3.28 -22.45
N GLN A 51 -7.92 2.58 -23.45
CA GLN A 51 -7.97 1.11 -23.58
C GLN A 51 -6.68 0.58 -24.19
N ARG A 52 -6.44 -0.75 -24.15
CA ARG A 52 -5.24 -1.33 -24.75
C ARG A 52 -5.18 -1.13 -26.27
N ILE A 53 -3.97 -1.05 -26.81
CA ILE A 53 -3.72 -0.82 -28.24
C ILE A 53 -4.44 -1.84 -29.14
N GLU A 54 -4.56 -3.10 -28.73
CA GLU A 54 -5.25 -4.11 -29.53
C GLU A 54 -6.74 -3.78 -29.73
N LYS A 55 -7.36 -3.12 -28.76
CA LYS A 55 -8.76 -2.69 -28.86
C LYS A 55 -8.90 -1.42 -29.72
N ASP A 56 -7.93 -0.50 -29.66
CA ASP A 56 -7.92 0.66 -30.55
C ASP A 56 -7.72 0.26 -32.02
N ARG A 57 -6.83 -0.70 -32.30
CA ARG A 57 -6.65 -1.28 -33.64
C ARG A 57 -7.95 -1.88 -34.18
N LYS A 58 -8.62 -2.71 -33.38
CA LYS A 58 -9.93 -3.29 -33.74
C LYS A 58 -10.98 -2.22 -34.00
N MET A 59 -11.05 -1.18 -33.17
CA MET A 59 -11.97 -0.06 -33.38
C MET A 59 -11.65 0.70 -34.69
N ALA A 60 -10.38 0.87 -35.04
CA ALA A 60 -9.99 1.46 -36.32
C ALA A 60 -10.39 0.57 -37.51
N GLU A 61 -10.24 -0.76 -37.38
CA GLU A 61 -10.63 -1.76 -38.39
C GLU A 61 -12.13 -1.79 -38.68
N GLU A 62 -12.97 -1.33 -37.75
CA GLU A 62 -14.41 -1.12 -38.01
C GLU A 62 -14.68 -0.02 -39.04
N LYS A 63 -13.64 0.75 -39.44
CA LYS A 63 -13.71 1.82 -40.45
C LYS A 63 -14.84 2.81 -40.20
N LEU A 64 -15.03 3.17 -38.93
CA LEU A 64 -16.00 4.17 -38.50
C LEU A 64 -15.64 5.59 -38.98
N GLY A 65 -14.70 5.79 -39.90
CA GLY A 65 -14.35 7.11 -40.44
C GLY A 65 -13.79 8.07 -39.40
N PHE A 66 -13.00 7.58 -38.44
CA PHE A 66 -12.22 8.42 -37.55
C PHE A 66 -10.82 8.61 -38.14
N PRO A 67 -10.38 9.84 -38.44
CA PRO A 67 -9.05 10.05 -39.04
C PRO A 67 -7.93 9.94 -38.01
N LEU A 68 -8.24 10.12 -36.72
CA LEU A 68 -7.31 10.06 -35.60
C LEU A 68 -7.96 9.41 -34.38
N ILE A 69 -7.23 8.56 -33.67
CA ILE A 69 -7.54 8.03 -32.35
C ILE A 69 -6.40 8.44 -31.40
N ILE A 70 -6.75 9.19 -30.35
CA ILE A 70 -5.81 9.61 -29.29
C ILE A 70 -5.97 8.62 -28.13
N GLY A 71 -5.04 7.69 -27.98
CA GLY A 71 -5.16 6.58 -27.04
C GLY A 71 -4.27 6.69 -25.79
N GLY A 72 -4.62 5.92 -24.77
CA GLY A 72 -3.87 5.77 -23.51
C GLY A 72 -3.86 4.32 -23.00
N HIS A 73 -3.76 4.12 -21.69
CA HIS A 73 -3.80 2.83 -20.96
C HIS A 73 -2.55 1.94 -21.01
N ASP A 74 -1.88 1.77 -22.15
CA ASP A 74 -0.77 0.80 -22.27
C ASP A 74 0.52 1.24 -21.56
N HIS A 75 0.67 2.53 -21.25
CA HIS A 75 1.91 3.19 -20.81
C HIS A 75 3.08 3.07 -21.81
N ALA A 76 2.85 2.50 -22.99
CA ALA A 76 3.79 2.41 -24.09
C ALA A 76 3.48 3.45 -25.17
N VAL A 77 4.52 3.80 -25.94
CA VAL A 77 4.40 4.71 -27.08
C VAL A 77 3.91 3.94 -28.29
N TYR A 78 2.84 4.43 -28.93
CA TYR A 78 2.37 3.93 -30.21
C TYR A 78 2.14 5.11 -31.13
N HIS A 79 2.67 5.03 -32.35
CA HIS A 79 2.51 6.04 -33.37
C HIS A 79 2.43 5.35 -34.72
N GLU A 80 1.22 4.94 -35.09
CA GLU A 80 0.98 4.05 -36.22
C GLU A 80 -0.33 4.38 -36.94
N THR A 81 -0.53 3.79 -38.11
CA THR A 81 -1.79 3.89 -38.85
C THR A 81 -2.42 2.51 -38.94
N THR A 82 -3.70 2.39 -38.63
CA THR A 82 -4.47 1.15 -38.74
C THR A 82 -5.76 1.43 -39.52
N ALA A 83 -5.99 0.66 -40.59
CA ALA A 83 -7.19 0.77 -41.42
C ALA A 83 -7.55 2.21 -41.88
N GLY A 84 -6.54 3.05 -42.09
CA GLY A 84 -6.70 4.45 -42.51
C GLY A 84 -6.83 5.47 -41.37
N ALA A 85 -7.00 5.03 -40.12
CA ALA A 85 -7.00 5.90 -38.94
C ALA A 85 -5.59 6.02 -38.36
N ARG A 86 -5.14 7.24 -38.05
CA ARG A 86 -3.92 7.45 -37.26
C ARG A 86 -4.20 7.12 -35.80
N ILE A 87 -3.31 6.35 -35.15
CA ILE A 87 -3.38 6.07 -33.72
C ILE A 87 -2.12 6.63 -33.05
N ILE A 88 -2.32 7.44 -32.02
CA ILE A 88 -1.22 8.00 -31.22
C ILE A 88 -1.43 7.74 -29.72
N LYS A 89 -0.39 7.20 -29.07
CA LYS A 89 -0.24 7.06 -27.62
C LYS A 89 1.13 7.53 -27.21
N THR A 90 1.20 8.38 -26.19
CA THR A 90 2.44 9.10 -25.82
C THR A 90 3.28 8.39 -24.75
N GLY A 91 2.85 7.21 -24.29
CA GLY A 91 3.47 6.51 -23.17
C GLY A 91 2.88 6.93 -21.82
N ALA A 92 3.74 7.17 -20.84
CA ALA A 92 3.38 7.55 -19.48
C ALA A 92 4.26 8.71 -18.97
N ASP A 93 3.88 9.27 -17.81
CA ASP A 93 4.67 10.23 -17.04
C ASP A 93 5.05 11.52 -17.79
N ALA A 94 4.24 11.89 -18.80
CA ALA A 94 4.44 13.06 -19.65
C ALA A 94 5.85 13.15 -20.30
N VAL A 95 6.53 12.01 -20.50
CA VAL A 95 7.86 11.97 -21.12
C VAL A 95 7.81 12.42 -22.59
N ASN A 96 6.71 12.12 -23.28
CA ASN A 96 6.47 12.55 -24.66
C ASN A 96 5.18 13.35 -24.77
N ILE A 97 5.18 14.30 -25.70
CA ILE A 97 4.05 15.15 -26.09
C ILE A 97 3.65 14.74 -27.50
N GLY A 98 2.39 14.36 -27.68
CA GLY A 98 1.81 14.12 -29.00
C GLY A 98 1.27 15.42 -29.57
N VAL A 99 1.77 15.83 -30.73
CA VAL A 99 1.23 16.98 -31.48
C VAL A 99 0.48 16.44 -32.69
N CYS A 100 -0.81 16.81 -32.78
CA CYS A 100 -1.71 16.37 -33.82
C CYS A 100 -2.23 17.60 -34.57
N ASP A 101 -1.71 17.85 -35.76
CA ASP A 101 -2.19 18.92 -36.63
C ASP A 101 -3.34 18.37 -37.48
N VAL A 102 -4.49 19.02 -37.37
CA VAL A 102 -5.71 18.65 -38.09
C VAL A 102 -6.07 19.80 -39.02
N TYR A 103 -6.25 19.51 -40.30
CA TYR A 103 -6.50 20.53 -41.32
C TYR A 103 -7.33 19.97 -42.48
N TRP A 104 -7.90 20.89 -43.27
CA TRP A 104 -8.59 20.60 -44.52
C TRP A 104 -7.83 21.25 -45.68
N THR A 105 -7.93 20.66 -46.87
CA THR A 105 -7.32 21.26 -48.06
C THR A 105 -8.39 22.01 -48.86
N LEU A 106 -7.99 23.03 -49.61
CA LEU A 106 -8.91 23.79 -50.45
C LEU A 106 -9.62 22.92 -51.50
N SER A 107 -9.03 21.78 -51.88
CA SER A 107 -9.59 20.82 -52.82
C SER A 107 -10.51 19.77 -52.16
N ASP A 108 -10.51 19.66 -50.83
CA ASP A 108 -11.23 18.64 -50.06
C ASP A 108 -11.57 19.22 -48.67
N LEU A 109 -12.67 19.97 -48.63
CA LEU A 109 -13.19 20.63 -47.43
C LEU A 109 -14.00 19.68 -46.53
N GLU A 110 -14.29 18.47 -46.99
CA GLU A 110 -15.09 17.49 -46.25
C GLU A 110 -14.19 16.52 -45.47
N SER A 111 -13.02 16.16 -46.00
CA SER A 111 -12.16 15.14 -45.38
C SER A 111 -10.97 15.77 -44.66
N ALA A 112 -11.04 15.80 -43.32
CA ALA A 112 -9.93 16.22 -42.49
C ALA A 112 -8.68 15.36 -42.72
N LYS A 113 -7.53 16.01 -42.91
CA LYS A 113 -6.20 15.40 -42.90
C LYS A 113 -5.58 15.56 -41.52
N VAL A 114 -4.73 14.61 -41.16
CA VAL A 114 -4.11 14.56 -39.84
C VAL A 114 -2.63 14.23 -39.96
N ASP A 115 -1.81 15.14 -39.48
CA ASP A 115 -0.38 14.93 -39.28
C ASP A 115 -0.07 14.82 -37.78
N THR A 116 0.77 13.85 -37.42
CA THR A 116 1.08 13.58 -36.02
C THR A 116 2.58 13.42 -35.81
N ARG A 117 3.07 13.97 -34.71
CA ARG A 117 4.47 13.82 -34.27
C ARG A 117 4.53 13.64 -32.76
N LEU A 118 5.54 12.91 -32.31
CA LEU A 118 5.90 12.79 -30.91
C LEU A 118 7.13 13.64 -30.63
N ILE A 119 7.04 14.45 -29.59
CA ILE A 119 8.11 15.34 -29.17
C ILE A 119 8.46 14.98 -27.71
N PRO A 120 9.71 14.65 -27.38
CA PRO A 120 10.12 14.49 -25.99
C PRO A 120 9.86 15.79 -25.23
N ALA A 121 9.21 15.73 -24.07
CA ALA A 121 8.83 16.93 -23.31
C ALA A 121 10.03 17.81 -22.95
N LYS A 122 11.20 17.17 -22.71
CA LYS A 122 12.50 17.83 -22.47
C LYS A 122 12.98 18.76 -23.59
N THR A 123 12.33 18.76 -24.76
CA THR A 123 12.62 19.68 -25.87
C THR A 123 12.22 21.12 -25.52
N TYR A 124 11.25 21.29 -24.63
CA TYR A 124 10.78 22.60 -24.18
C TYR A 124 11.50 23.03 -22.91
N ALA A 125 11.82 24.33 -22.80
CA ALA A 125 12.35 24.90 -21.57
C ALA A 125 11.29 24.87 -20.47
N GLU A 126 11.73 24.65 -19.22
CA GLU A 126 10.85 24.72 -18.05
C GLU A 126 10.24 26.12 -17.91
N ASN A 127 8.94 26.19 -17.64
CA ASN A 127 8.28 27.45 -17.30
C ASN A 127 8.65 27.85 -15.86
N LYS A 128 9.19 29.06 -15.69
CA LYS A 128 9.70 29.56 -14.39
C LYS A 128 8.60 29.69 -13.34
N ASP A 129 7.44 30.23 -13.69
CA ASP A 129 6.34 30.44 -12.74
C ASP A 129 5.78 29.09 -12.24
N LEU A 130 5.62 28.11 -13.13
CA LEU A 130 5.25 26.74 -12.77
C LEU A 130 6.30 26.07 -11.89
N LYS A 131 7.59 26.32 -12.14
CA LYS A 131 8.68 25.81 -11.32
C LYS A 131 8.62 26.33 -9.89
N ASP A 132 8.29 27.61 -9.70
CA ASP A 132 8.15 28.20 -8.37
C ASP A 132 6.94 27.64 -7.61
N VAL A 133 5.82 27.41 -8.31
CA VAL A 133 4.65 26.72 -7.74
C VAL A 133 5.01 25.30 -7.31
N ILE A 134 5.71 24.55 -8.17
CA ILE A 134 6.20 23.19 -7.86
C ILE A 134 7.13 23.24 -6.66
N ALA A 135 8.09 24.18 -6.61
CA ALA A 135 9.03 24.30 -5.50
C ALA A 135 8.34 24.54 -4.15
N LYS A 136 7.29 25.36 -4.11
CA LYS A 136 6.50 25.59 -2.90
C LYS A 136 5.83 24.31 -2.40
N HIS A 137 5.25 23.51 -3.29
CA HIS A 137 4.64 22.23 -2.94
C HIS A 137 5.69 21.17 -2.59
N GLU A 138 6.84 21.18 -3.28
CA GLU A 138 7.96 20.28 -2.99
C GLU A 138 8.55 20.51 -1.61
N LEU A 139 8.58 21.73 -1.08
CA LEU A 139 9.11 21.99 0.27
C LEU A 139 8.31 21.23 1.34
N LEU A 140 6.98 21.28 1.26
CA LEU A 140 6.08 20.53 2.16
C LEU A 140 6.21 19.02 1.96
N LEU A 141 6.38 18.59 0.71
CA LEU A 141 6.58 17.17 0.39
C LEU A 141 7.94 16.67 0.87
N LYS A 142 9.01 17.46 0.78
CA LYS A 142 10.38 17.07 1.16
C LYS A 142 10.51 16.74 2.64
N GLU A 143 9.82 17.48 3.52
CA GLU A 143 9.80 17.17 4.96
C GLU A 143 9.08 15.84 5.24
N LEU A 144 7.92 15.63 4.62
CA LEU A 144 7.19 14.37 4.71
C LEU A 144 8.00 13.22 4.10
N GLU A 145 8.64 13.42 2.96
CA GLU A 145 9.35 12.39 2.19
C GLU A 145 10.64 11.92 2.88
N ARG A 146 11.31 12.78 3.65
CA ARG A 146 12.51 12.43 4.45
C ARG A 146 12.19 11.70 5.74
N SER A 147 10.93 11.66 6.14
CA SER A 147 10.47 11.00 7.37
C SER A 147 10.88 9.53 7.38
N ALA A 148 11.85 9.18 8.25
CA ALA A 148 12.29 7.80 8.42
C ALA A 148 11.17 6.96 9.06
N LEU A 149 10.80 5.86 8.41
CA LEU A 149 9.82 4.92 8.94
C LEU A 149 10.53 3.82 9.73
N CYS A 150 11.52 3.16 9.11
CA CYS A 150 12.30 2.14 9.78
C CYS A 150 13.76 2.16 9.35
N LYS A 151 14.62 1.61 10.21
CA LYS A 151 16.05 1.45 9.94
C LYS A 151 16.25 0.22 9.06
N VAL A 152 17.04 0.37 8.00
CA VAL A 152 17.46 -0.78 7.18
C VAL A 152 18.52 -1.56 7.97
N PRO A 153 18.38 -2.89 8.16
CA PRO A 153 19.37 -3.68 8.87
C PRO A 153 20.77 -3.56 8.23
N LYS A 154 21.80 -3.32 9.04
CA LYS A 154 23.19 -3.17 8.57
C LYS A 154 23.78 -4.44 7.92
N GLN A 155 23.10 -5.58 7.99
CA GLN A 155 23.61 -6.91 7.61
C GLN A 155 23.65 -7.15 6.08
N GLY A 156 23.86 -6.10 5.27
CA GLY A 156 23.98 -6.24 3.81
C GLY A 156 22.68 -6.50 3.06
N VAL A 157 21.52 -6.23 3.66
CA VAL A 157 20.21 -6.39 3.00
C VAL A 157 20.02 -5.26 1.99
N LYS A 158 20.14 -5.57 0.70
CA LYS A 158 19.81 -4.65 -0.38
C LYS A 158 18.30 -4.61 -0.60
N LEU A 159 17.68 -3.44 -0.39
CA LEU A 159 16.28 -3.23 -0.73
C LEU A 159 16.12 -3.14 -2.26
N SER A 160 15.18 -3.90 -2.80
CA SER A 160 14.84 -3.92 -4.22
C SER A 160 13.36 -4.23 -4.41
N SER A 161 12.74 -3.59 -5.39
CA SER A 161 11.39 -3.85 -5.91
C SER A 161 11.42 -4.22 -7.40
N LYS A 162 12.60 -4.54 -7.96
CA LYS A 162 12.70 -4.97 -9.36
C LYS A 162 12.10 -6.35 -9.59
N ASN A 163 11.27 -6.44 -10.62
CA ASN A 163 10.63 -7.67 -11.08
C ASN A 163 9.65 -8.26 -10.05
N VAL A 164 8.97 -7.41 -9.27
CA VAL A 164 7.96 -7.82 -8.26
C VAL A 164 6.86 -8.72 -8.82
N ARG A 165 6.59 -8.65 -10.14
CA ARG A 165 5.56 -9.45 -10.81
C ARG A 165 5.97 -10.88 -11.16
N VAL A 166 7.24 -11.24 -10.93
CA VAL A 166 7.78 -12.56 -11.29
C VAL A 166 8.69 -13.17 -10.22
N ARG A 167 9.03 -12.44 -9.15
CA ARG A 167 9.82 -12.99 -8.04
C ARG A 167 9.52 -12.31 -6.71
N GLN A 168 9.83 -13.00 -5.62
CA GLN A 168 9.89 -12.39 -4.29
C GLN A 168 10.99 -11.33 -4.26
N THR A 169 10.71 -10.20 -3.62
CA THR A 169 11.64 -9.08 -3.48
C THR A 169 11.79 -8.68 -2.00
N THR A 170 12.89 -8.00 -1.67
CA THR A 170 13.14 -7.54 -0.29
C THR A 170 12.18 -6.43 0.13
N ILE A 171 11.75 -5.56 -0.79
CA ILE A 171 10.67 -4.59 -0.53
C ILE A 171 9.34 -5.32 -0.34
N GLY A 172 9.00 -6.27 -1.20
CA GLY A 172 7.77 -7.06 -1.04
C GLY A 172 7.72 -7.80 0.30
N TYR A 173 8.84 -8.35 0.73
CA TYR A 173 8.99 -9.00 2.04
C TYR A 173 8.79 -8.02 3.21
N LEU A 174 9.43 -6.85 3.15
CA LEU A 174 9.31 -5.79 4.15
C LEU A 174 7.85 -5.32 4.30
N LEU A 175 7.20 -5.00 3.17
CA LEU A 175 5.84 -4.46 3.16
C LEU A 175 4.81 -5.53 3.58
N ALA A 176 4.93 -6.76 3.09
CA ALA A 176 4.02 -7.85 3.48
C ALA A 176 4.15 -8.17 4.98
N SER A 177 5.38 -8.26 5.50
CA SER A 177 5.62 -8.48 6.93
C SER A 177 5.12 -7.33 7.80
N GLY A 178 5.33 -6.09 7.35
CA GLY A 178 4.79 -4.91 8.02
C GLY A 178 3.26 -4.94 8.10
N LEU A 179 2.57 -5.28 7.01
CA LEU A 179 1.10 -5.43 7.01
C LEU A 179 0.63 -6.55 7.93
N ARG A 180 1.30 -7.71 7.92
CA ARG A 180 1.00 -8.83 8.82
C ARG A 180 1.10 -8.40 10.27
N ASP A 181 2.22 -7.80 10.66
CA ASP A 181 2.48 -7.42 12.04
C ASP A 181 1.54 -6.31 12.51
N ALA A 182 1.33 -5.29 11.67
CA ALA A 182 0.44 -4.17 11.95
C ALA A 182 -1.01 -4.61 12.21
N LEU A 183 -1.49 -5.58 11.43
CA LEU A 183 -2.84 -6.12 11.53
C LEU A 183 -2.93 -7.38 12.41
N GLN A 184 -1.81 -7.79 13.01
CA GLN A 184 -1.70 -8.94 13.90
C GLN A 184 -2.32 -10.21 13.30
N ALA A 185 -1.84 -10.53 12.11
CA ALA A 185 -2.23 -11.70 11.35
C ALA A 185 -1.18 -12.82 11.47
N ASP A 186 -1.55 -14.03 11.07
CA ASP A 186 -0.61 -15.15 10.97
C ASP A 186 0.25 -15.03 9.72
N CYS A 187 -0.31 -14.46 8.63
CA CYS A 187 0.40 -14.20 7.39
C CYS A 187 -0.25 -13.07 6.58
N ALA A 188 0.45 -12.58 5.57
CA ALA A 188 0.02 -11.55 4.65
C ALA A 188 0.40 -11.89 3.20
N LEU A 189 -0.56 -11.68 2.31
CA LEU A 189 -0.40 -11.90 0.87
C LEU A 189 -0.52 -10.55 0.16
N LEU A 190 0.61 -10.05 -0.35
CA LEU A 190 0.71 -8.73 -0.97
C LEU A 190 0.78 -8.86 -2.50
N PRO A 191 -0.27 -8.49 -3.25
CA PRO A 191 -0.22 -8.47 -4.71
C PRO A 191 0.88 -7.53 -5.21
N SER A 192 1.73 -8.01 -6.12
CA SER A 192 2.81 -7.22 -6.73
C SER A 192 2.32 -6.00 -7.51
N GLY A 193 1.06 -5.99 -7.95
CA GLY A 193 0.40 -4.83 -8.55
C GLY A 193 0.37 -3.62 -7.63
N ASN A 194 0.45 -3.84 -6.31
CA ASN A 194 0.47 -2.79 -5.30
C ASN A 194 1.88 -2.26 -5.01
N ILE A 195 2.92 -2.82 -5.63
CA ILE A 195 4.32 -2.38 -5.52
C ILE A 195 4.78 -1.81 -6.86
N ARG A 196 5.14 -0.53 -6.90
CA ARG A 196 5.34 0.25 -8.13
C ARG A 196 6.74 0.85 -8.28
N GLY A 197 7.62 0.74 -7.28
CA GLY A 197 8.89 1.46 -7.30
C GLY A 197 9.89 0.95 -8.34
N ASN A 198 9.81 -0.34 -8.71
CA ASN A 198 10.62 -1.02 -9.72
C ASN A 198 12.10 -0.60 -9.70
N CYS A 199 12.73 -0.57 -8.52
CA CYS A 199 14.06 -0.02 -8.36
C CYS A 199 14.93 -0.83 -7.40
N ASP A 200 16.24 -0.61 -7.51
CA ASP A 200 17.22 -1.03 -6.51
C ASP A 200 17.57 0.18 -5.66
N TYR A 201 17.49 0.04 -4.35
CA TYR A 201 17.94 1.08 -3.43
C TYR A 201 19.45 0.98 -3.19
N PRO A 202 20.11 2.09 -2.82
CA PRO A 202 21.53 2.10 -2.47
C PRO A 202 21.84 1.10 -1.34
N ALA A 203 23.00 0.44 -1.41
CA ALA A 203 23.40 -0.57 -0.42
C ALA A 203 23.71 0.05 0.96
N ASP A 204 24.06 1.33 0.99
CA ASP A 204 24.34 2.13 2.18
C ASP A 204 23.10 2.85 2.71
N LEU A 205 21.91 2.57 2.16
CA LEU A 205 20.66 3.17 2.62
C LEU A 205 20.43 2.84 4.10
N LYS A 206 20.42 3.87 4.95
CA LYS A 206 20.27 3.71 6.40
C LYS A 206 18.82 3.57 6.86
N TYR A 207 17.91 4.26 6.19
CA TYR A 207 16.50 4.37 6.59
C TYR A 207 15.58 4.18 5.38
N PHE A 208 14.53 3.40 5.58
CA PHE A 208 13.39 3.36 4.67
C PHE A 208 12.45 4.49 5.07
N THR A 209 12.16 5.43 4.16
CA THR A 209 11.42 6.66 4.46
C THR A 209 10.00 6.61 3.89
N TYR A 210 9.19 7.60 4.24
CA TYR A 210 7.87 7.76 3.64
C TYR A 210 7.92 7.99 2.13
N ALA A 211 8.95 8.67 1.60
CA ALA A 211 9.15 8.78 0.15
C ALA A 211 9.29 7.40 -0.50
N HIS A 212 10.08 6.52 0.10
CA HIS A 212 10.26 5.15 -0.39
C HIS A 212 8.93 4.39 -0.32
N LEU A 213 8.20 4.49 0.79
CA LEU A 213 6.88 3.86 0.91
C LEU A 213 5.89 4.39 -0.14
N LYS A 214 5.82 5.69 -0.37
CA LYS A 214 4.93 6.33 -1.36
C LYS A 214 5.31 5.96 -2.79
N LYS A 215 6.62 5.87 -3.09
CA LYS A 215 7.12 5.39 -4.38
C LYS A 215 6.73 3.94 -4.63
N GLU A 216 6.84 3.09 -3.60
CA GLU A 216 6.47 1.68 -3.70
C GLU A 216 4.95 1.47 -3.73
N MET A 217 4.19 2.19 -2.89
CA MET A 217 2.72 2.10 -2.78
C MET A 217 2.06 3.46 -3.09
N PRO A 218 1.96 3.84 -4.37
CA PRO A 218 1.53 5.19 -4.75
C PRO A 218 0.01 5.41 -4.61
N PHE A 219 -0.81 4.38 -4.81
CA PHE A 219 -2.27 4.52 -4.78
C PHE A 219 -2.77 4.61 -3.33
N ARG A 220 -3.56 5.65 -3.05
CA ARG A 220 -4.07 5.93 -1.70
C ARG A 220 -5.07 4.87 -1.24
N ASP A 221 -5.92 4.39 -2.15
CA ASP A 221 -7.03 3.50 -1.84
C ASP A 221 -6.66 2.00 -1.89
N MET A 222 -5.36 1.67 -1.80
CA MET A 222 -4.93 0.29 -1.59
C MET A 222 -5.32 -0.16 -0.19
N ARG A 223 -6.50 -0.77 -0.03
CA ARG A 223 -6.99 -1.21 1.28
C ARG A 223 -6.67 -2.68 1.54
N TYR A 224 -6.34 -2.99 2.78
CA TYR A 224 -6.07 -4.34 3.26
C TYR A 224 -6.98 -4.70 4.42
N ILE A 225 -7.33 -5.97 4.49
CA ILE A 225 -8.25 -6.53 5.47
C ILE A 225 -7.70 -7.87 5.97
N VAL A 226 -8.06 -8.25 7.20
CA VAL A 226 -7.77 -9.59 7.74
C VAL A 226 -9.00 -10.45 7.55
N ILE A 227 -8.83 -11.60 6.91
CA ILE A 227 -9.85 -12.64 6.80
C ILE A 227 -9.34 -13.93 7.43
N LEU A 228 -10.25 -14.80 7.87
CA LEU A 228 -9.86 -16.16 8.26
C LEU A 228 -9.81 -17.02 7.00
N MET A 229 -8.72 -17.74 6.76
CA MET A 229 -8.59 -18.66 5.63
C MET A 229 -7.98 -19.99 6.06
N PRO A 230 -8.50 -21.15 5.58
CA PRO A 230 -7.86 -22.43 5.84
C PRO A 230 -6.54 -22.54 5.06
N GLY A 231 -5.53 -23.20 5.64
CA GLY A 231 -4.19 -23.32 5.04
C GLY A 231 -4.19 -23.84 3.60
N LYS A 232 -5.11 -24.74 3.25
CA LYS A 232 -5.28 -25.25 1.89
C LYS A 232 -5.61 -24.16 0.86
N GLU A 233 -6.40 -23.15 1.24
CA GLU A 233 -6.75 -22.04 0.33
C GLU A 233 -5.59 -21.06 0.18
N ILE A 234 -4.80 -20.83 1.23
CA ILE A 234 -3.55 -20.05 1.15
C ILE A 234 -2.57 -20.71 0.18
N VAL A 235 -2.35 -22.03 0.32
CA VAL A 235 -1.49 -22.81 -0.59
C VAL A 235 -1.97 -22.70 -2.04
N LYS A 236 -3.28 -22.88 -2.28
CA LYS A 236 -3.88 -22.75 -3.62
C LYS A 236 -3.69 -21.35 -4.20
N LEU A 237 -3.90 -20.32 -3.40
CA LEU A 237 -3.80 -18.92 -3.80
C LEU A 237 -2.36 -18.53 -4.16
N VAL A 238 -1.38 -18.90 -3.33
CA VAL A 238 0.06 -18.67 -3.62
C VAL A 238 0.46 -19.41 -4.89
N ARG A 239 0.07 -20.69 -5.05
CA ARG A 239 0.36 -21.46 -6.27
C ARG A 239 -0.27 -20.83 -7.51
N PHE A 240 -1.50 -20.35 -7.41
CA PHE A 240 -2.19 -19.65 -8.50
C PHE A 240 -1.44 -18.38 -8.92
N SER A 241 -0.99 -17.58 -7.95
CA SER A 241 -0.27 -16.32 -8.18
C SER A 241 1.01 -16.49 -9.00
N ARG A 242 1.63 -17.68 -8.97
CA ARG A 242 2.90 -17.99 -9.60
C ARG A 242 2.79 -18.64 -10.97
N ARG A 243 1.60 -18.93 -11.49
CA ARG A 243 1.46 -19.64 -12.78
C ARG A 243 2.22 -18.97 -13.93
N GLY A 244 2.18 -17.64 -14.00
CA GLY A 244 2.82 -16.88 -15.08
C GLY A 244 4.34 -17.08 -15.18
N ILE A 245 5.03 -17.41 -14.08
CA ILE A 245 6.48 -17.63 -14.09
C ILE A 245 6.89 -19.02 -14.61
N TYR A 246 5.92 -19.93 -14.75
CA TYR A 246 6.13 -21.26 -15.33
C TYR A 246 5.65 -21.34 -16.79
N GLU A 247 5.16 -20.24 -17.36
CA GLU A 247 4.78 -20.14 -18.77
C GLU A 247 6.02 -19.85 -19.64
N SER A 248 5.96 -20.21 -20.93
CA SER A 248 7.02 -19.92 -21.90
C SER A 248 6.43 -19.18 -23.11
N PRO A 249 6.72 -17.87 -23.30
CA PRO A 249 7.56 -17.03 -22.44
C PRO A 249 6.93 -16.75 -21.06
N VAL A 250 7.76 -16.33 -20.10
CA VAL A 250 7.29 -15.90 -18.77
C VAL A 250 6.27 -14.77 -18.92
N VAL A 251 5.15 -14.92 -18.22
CA VAL A 251 4.07 -13.92 -18.21
C VAL A 251 4.07 -13.18 -16.88
N GLU A 252 4.38 -11.88 -16.94
CA GLU A 252 4.27 -11.00 -15.77
C GLU A 252 2.83 -10.80 -15.34
N ARG A 253 2.62 -10.85 -14.03
CA ARG A 253 1.28 -10.90 -13.44
C ARG A 253 1.19 -9.98 -12.23
N ALA A 254 0.28 -9.00 -12.28
CA ALA A 254 0.05 -8.07 -11.17
C ALA A 254 -0.38 -8.79 -9.88
N MET A 255 -1.00 -9.96 -10.01
CA MET A 255 -1.38 -10.80 -8.89
C MET A 255 -0.28 -11.75 -8.40
N PHE A 256 0.97 -11.67 -8.87
CA PHE A 256 2.08 -12.39 -8.24
C PHE A 256 2.17 -11.94 -6.78
N LEU A 257 1.99 -12.88 -5.84
CA LEU A 257 1.96 -12.54 -4.41
C LEU A 257 3.38 -12.47 -3.86
N GLN A 258 3.70 -11.32 -3.29
CA GLN A 258 4.81 -11.13 -2.36
C GLN A 258 4.37 -11.69 -1.00
N LEU A 259 5.22 -12.52 -0.42
CA LEU A 259 4.98 -13.24 0.83
C LEU A 259 5.71 -12.53 1.98
N ASP A 260 5.13 -12.60 3.17
CA ASP A 260 5.74 -12.11 4.42
C ASP A 260 6.75 -13.11 5.03
N SER A 261 7.34 -12.76 6.18
CA SER A 261 8.38 -13.57 6.81
C SER A 261 7.95 -14.93 7.36
N GLU A 262 6.67 -15.13 7.63
CA GLU A 262 6.14 -16.38 8.19
C GLU A 262 5.86 -17.42 7.11
N ILE A 263 5.73 -17.04 5.83
CA ILE A 263 5.42 -18.00 4.77
C ILE A 263 6.71 -18.56 4.17
N LYS A 264 6.97 -19.85 4.39
CA LYS A 264 8.02 -20.58 3.67
C LYS A 264 7.44 -21.22 2.43
N TRP A 265 7.92 -20.81 1.26
CA TRP A 265 7.51 -21.35 -0.03
C TRP A 265 8.65 -22.15 -0.65
N ASP A 266 8.35 -23.36 -1.11
CA ASP A 266 9.27 -24.22 -1.83
C ASP A 266 9.08 -24.05 -3.35
N GLU A 267 10.15 -23.61 -4.02
CA GLU A 267 10.14 -23.31 -5.45
C GLU A 267 9.99 -24.57 -6.31
N LYS A 268 10.59 -25.68 -5.88
CA LYS A 268 10.60 -26.95 -6.64
C LYS A 268 9.21 -27.56 -6.75
N THR A 269 8.44 -27.47 -5.67
CA THR A 269 7.09 -28.03 -5.56
C THR A 269 6.00 -26.99 -5.77
N ASN A 270 6.37 -25.71 -5.92
CA ASN A 270 5.46 -24.56 -6.00
C ASN A 270 4.36 -24.62 -4.92
N THR A 271 4.79 -24.78 -3.66
CA THR A 271 3.88 -24.93 -2.53
C THR A 271 4.36 -24.15 -1.32
N VAL A 272 3.41 -23.61 -0.56
CA VAL A 272 3.69 -23.16 0.80
C VAL A 272 3.91 -24.41 1.65
N THR A 273 5.03 -24.44 2.36
CA THR A 273 5.40 -25.56 3.24
C THR A 273 5.12 -25.23 4.69
N HIS A 274 5.31 -23.96 5.09
CA HIS A 274 5.13 -23.51 6.47
C HIS A 274 4.43 -22.16 6.51
N ILE A 275 3.65 -21.95 7.57
CA ILE A 275 3.18 -20.65 8.01
C ILE A 275 3.60 -20.52 9.48
N GLY A 276 4.50 -19.58 9.73
CA GLY A 276 5.27 -19.51 10.96
C GLY A 276 6.33 -20.60 11.02
N ASP A 277 6.48 -21.19 12.20
CA ASP A 277 7.43 -22.29 12.43
C ASP A 277 6.82 -23.68 12.16
N GLU A 278 5.53 -23.76 11.87
CA GLU A 278 4.82 -25.03 11.67
C GLU A 278 4.58 -25.33 10.19
N ILE A 279 4.58 -26.63 9.85
CA ILE A 279 4.11 -27.08 8.55
C ILE A 279 2.67 -26.62 8.37
N VAL A 280 2.35 -26.07 7.19
CA VAL A 280 1.02 -25.53 6.93
C VAL A 280 -0.04 -26.63 7.07
N SER A 281 -0.86 -26.52 8.11
CA SER A 281 -2.02 -27.40 8.31
C SER A 281 -3.14 -27.03 7.32
N PRO A 282 -3.65 -27.97 6.50
CA PRO A 282 -4.65 -27.68 5.47
C PRO A 282 -5.97 -27.09 6.01
N GLU A 283 -6.42 -27.59 7.16
CA GLU A 283 -7.74 -27.26 7.73
C GLU A 283 -7.68 -26.21 8.84
N ARG A 284 -6.49 -25.88 9.37
CA ARG A 284 -6.34 -24.79 10.33
C ARG A 284 -6.72 -23.47 9.67
N MET A 285 -7.56 -22.69 10.35
CA MET A 285 -7.88 -21.32 9.96
C MET A 285 -6.74 -20.38 10.40
N TYR A 286 -6.22 -19.60 9.47
CA TYR A 286 -5.19 -18.59 9.70
C TYR A 286 -5.81 -17.21 9.50
N ARG A 287 -5.41 -16.25 10.34
CA ARG A 287 -5.67 -14.83 10.09
C ARG A 287 -4.77 -14.40 8.94
N THR A 288 -5.34 -14.10 7.79
CA THR A 288 -4.59 -13.76 6.57
C THR A 288 -4.91 -12.35 6.14
N VAL A 289 -3.87 -11.51 6.01
CA VAL A 289 -4.01 -10.19 5.39
C VAL A 289 -4.11 -10.35 3.87
N VAL A 290 -5.17 -9.81 3.28
CA VAL A 290 -5.39 -9.77 1.83
C VAL A 290 -5.75 -8.36 1.37
N SER A 291 -5.53 -8.08 0.07
CA SER A 291 -5.98 -6.84 -0.55
C SER A 291 -7.50 -6.86 -0.71
N TRP A 292 -8.18 -5.82 -0.22
CA TRP A 292 -9.63 -5.66 -0.37
C TRP A 292 -10.04 -5.57 -1.84
N SER A 293 -9.28 -4.82 -2.66
CA SER A 293 -9.59 -4.68 -4.08
C SER A 293 -9.51 -6.02 -4.82
N VAL A 294 -8.55 -6.88 -4.45
CA VAL A 294 -8.41 -8.21 -5.05
C VAL A 294 -9.49 -9.16 -4.57
N LEU A 295 -9.89 -9.04 -3.30
CA LEU A 295 -11.04 -9.75 -2.74
C LEU A 295 -12.34 -9.35 -3.45
N GLY A 296 -12.48 -8.08 -3.84
CA GLY A 296 -13.60 -7.53 -4.60
C GLY A 296 -13.53 -7.71 -6.13
N GLY A 297 -12.65 -8.58 -6.65
CA GLY A 297 -12.64 -8.95 -8.06
C GLY A 297 -11.49 -8.41 -8.91
N MET A 298 -10.69 -7.47 -8.39
CA MET A 298 -9.53 -6.93 -9.11
C MET A 298 -8.55 -8.05 -9.47
N ASP A 299 -7.97 -7.98 -10.67
CA ASP A 299 -7.07 -9.00 -11.25
C ASP A 299 -7.68 -10.42 -11.41
N LYS A 300 -8.98 -10.59 -11.14
CA LYS A 300 -9.71 -11.87 -11.29
C LYS A 300 -9.00 -13.04 -10.61
N VAL A 301 -8.61 -12.85 -9.35
CA VAL A 301 -7.90 -13.87 -8.56
C VAL A 301 -8.87 -14.97 -8.12
N THR A 302 -9.19 -15.86 -9.07
CA THR A 302 -10.30 -16.82 -8.96
C THR A 302 -10.31 -17.69 -7.71
N PRO A 303 -9.17 -18.18 -7.13
CA PRO A 303 -9.25 -18.94 -5.88
C PRO A 303 -9.77 -18.11 -4.71
N LEU A 304 -9.35 -16.84 -4.62
CA LEU A 304 -9.77 -15.95 -3.54
C LEU A 304 -11.25 -15.54 -3.71
N LEU A 305 -11.67 -15.26 -4.95
CA LEU A 305 -13.07 -14.93 -5.25
C LEU A 305 -14.01 -16.10 -4.91
N LYS A 306 -13.66 -17.31 -5.34
CA LYS A 306 -14.43 -18.51 -4.99
C LYS A 306 -14.45 -18.76 -3.48
N TYR A 307 -13.36 -18.46 -2.78
CA TYR A 307 -13.34 -18.57 -1.32
C TYR A 307 -14.33 -17.59 -0.68
N ALA A 308 -14.30 -16.32 -1.10
CA ALA A 308 -15.20 -15.28 -0.60
C ALA A 308 -16.67 -15.58 -0.91
N GLU A 309 -16.99 -15.99 -2.14
CA GLU A 309 -18.35 -16.36 -2.56
C GLU A 309 -18.94 -17.52 -1.75
N ASN A 310 -18.11 -18.51 -1.38
CA ASN A 310 -18.55 -19.69 -0.64
C ASN A 310 -18.56 -19.49 0.89
N ASN A 311 -17.97 -18.41 1.40
CA ASN A 311 -17.85 -18.14 2.84
C ASN A 311 -18.14 -16.65 3.12
N PRO A 312 -19.30 -16.11 2.69
CA PRO A 312 -19.60 -14.69 2.83
C PRO A 312 -19.58 -14.22 4.29
N GLU A 313 -19.94 -15.09 5.24
CA GLU A 313 -19.88 -14.82 6.68
C GLU A 313 -18.46 -14.70 7.24
N SER A 314 -17.46 -15.21 6.51
CA SER A 314 -16.04 -15.12 6.86
C SER A 314 -15.36 -13.86 6.29
N ILE A 315 -16.08 -13.09 5.47
CA ILE A 315 -15.59 -11.84 4.88
C ILE A 315 -16.13 -10.65 5.68
N PRO A 316 -15.27 -9.90 6.38
CA PRO A 316 -15.70 -8.72 7.11
C PRO A 316 -16.09 -7.59 6.15
N ASP A 317 -16.94 -6.69 6.65
CA ASP A 317 -17.39 -5.51 5.91
C ASP A 317 -16.22 -4.60 5.48
N VAL A 318 -16.38 -3.90 4.35
CA VAL A 318 -15.40 -2.97 3.78
C VAL A 318 -14.89 -1.92 4.76
N GLU A 319 -15.69 -1.53 5.75
CA GLU A 319 -15.28 -0.59 6.80
C GLU A 319 -14.09 -1.11 7.64
N HIS A 320 -13.86 -2.42 7.66
CA HIS A 320 -12.68 -3.02 8.30
C HIS A 320 -11.43 -2.96 7.42
N ALA A 321 -11.56 -2.67 6.13
CA ALA A 321 -10.44 -2.53 5.22
C ALA A 321 -9.77 -1.16 5.39
N LYS A 322 -8.46 -1.17 5.69
CA LYS A 322 -7.69 0.05 5.97
C LYS A 322 -6.66 0.34 4.88
N PRO A 323 -6.39 1.62 4.55
CA PRO A 323 -5.36 1.98 3.58
C PRO A 323 -3.96 1.49 3.99
N ALA A 324 -3.24 0.87 3.05
CA ALA A 324 -1.95 0.21 3.29
C ALA A 324 -0.91 1.16 3.87
N ARG A 325 -0.82 2.38 3.34
CA ARG A 325 0.14 3.37 3.82
C ARG A 325 -0.15 3.82 5.24
N GLU A 326 -1.42 3.95 5.61
CA GLU A 326 -1.82 4.34 6.97
C GLU A 326 -1.48 3.22 7.95
N ILE A 327 -1.81 1.97 7.61
CA ILE A 327 -1.42 0.78 8.39
C ILE A 327 0.10 0.75 8.63
N LEU A 328 0.88 0.90 7.55
CA LEU A 328 2.34 0.78 7.62
C LEU A 328 2.99 1.97 8.34
N VAL A 329 2.50 3.20 8.14
CA VAL A 329 3.01 4.38 8.85
C VAL A 329 2.74 4.26 10.35
N ASP A 330 1.52 3.89 10.75
CA ASP A 330 1.18 3.66 12.16
C ASP A 330 2.05 2.54 12.77
N TYR A 331 2.21 1.43 12.07
CA TYR A 331 3.06 0.33 12.52
C TYR A 331 4.52 0.74 12.70
N PHE A 332 5.10 1.44 11.72
CA PHE A 332 6.49 1.88 11.80
C PHE A 332 6.68 2.98 12.87
N ALA A 333 5.69 3.85 13.10
CA ALA A 333 5.67 4.80 14.21
C ALA A 333 5.64 4.09 15.58
N LYS A 334 4.83 3.04 15.73
CA LYS A 334 4.86 2.20 16.94
C LYS A 334 6.20 1.50 17.12
N CYS A 335 6.80 0.97 16.06
CA CYS A 335 8.15 0.41 16.10
C CYS A 335 9.22 1.44 16.49
N ALA A 336 9.06 2.70 16.12
CA ALA A 336 9.93 3.79 16.55
C ALA A 336 9.87 4.01 18.07
N TRP A 337 8.66 4.02 18.65
CA TRP A 337 8.48 4.07 20.10
C TRP A 337 9.13 2.92 20.84
N ILE A 338 9.12 1.73 20.25
CA ILE A 338 9.81 0.56 20.81
C ILE A 338 11.31 0.82 20.92
N ASN A 339 11.92 1.38 19.88
CA ASN A 339 13.35 1.71 19.92
C ASN A 339 13.64 2.80 20.96
N ILE A 340 12.78 3.83 21.05
CA ILE A 340 12.87 4.86 22.10
C ILE A 340 12.85 4.21 23.48
N VAL A 341 11.90 3.32 23.75
CA VAL A 341 11.78 2.62 25.02
C VAL A 341 12.98 1.72 25.33
N GLN A 342 13.57 1.10 24.32
CA GLN A 342 14.72 0.21 24.52
C GLN A 342 16.02 0.95 24.77
N ASP A 343 16.20 2.11 24.12
CA ASP A 343 17.46 2.87 24.09
C ASP A 343 17.48 4.09 25.02
N CYS A 344 16.33 4.57 25.48
CA CYS A 344 16.19 5.72 26.38
C CYS A 344 15.65 5.31 27.76
N LYS A 345 15.74 6.23 28.72
CA LYS A 345 15.03 6.16 30.01
C LYS A 345 13.89 7.17 29.99
N TRP A 346 12.84 6.94 30.77
CA TRP A 346 11.74 7.90 30.96
C TRP A 346 12.26 9.30 31.30
N THR A 347 13.18 9.42 32.26
CA THR A 347 13.75 10.71 32.70
C THR A 347 14.56 11.46 31.62
N ASN A 348 14.89 10.79 30.51
CA ASN A 348 15.55 11.44 29.38
C ASN A 348 14.55 11.87 28.30
N LEU A 349 13.35 11.31 28.34
CA LEU A 349 12.24 11.60 27.44
C LEU A 349 11.38 12.72 28.06
N ASP A 350 10.90 12.53 29.28
CA ASP A 350 10.31 13.55 30.17
C ASP A 350 11.46 14.33 30.83
N LYS A 351 11.95 15.35 30.14
CA LYS A 351 13.12 16.15 30.57
C LYS A 351 12.75 17.20 31.60
N ASN A 352 11.53 17.73 31.51
CA ASN A 352 11.06 18.76 32.43
C ASN A 352 10.53 18.15 33.76
N GLY A 353 10.30 16.83 33.79
CA GLY A 353 9.88 16.09 34.98
C GLY A 353 8.41 16.30 35.33
N ASP A 354 7.57 16.71 34.37
CA ASP A 354 6.14 16.97 34.60
C ASP A 354 5.28 15.70 34.57
N GLY A 355 5.88 14.56 34.18
CA GLY A 355 5.23 13.26 34.16
C GLY A 355 4.49 12.94 32.86
N VAL A 356 4.58 13.80 31.85
CA VAL A 356 4.10 13.57 30.48
C VAL A 356 5.22 13.83 29.48
N VAL A 357 5.00 13.45 28.21
CA VAL A 357 5.93 13.73 27.12
C VAL A 357 5.23 14.64 26.11
N SER A 358 5.84 15.78 25.86
CA SER A 358 5.39 16.79 24.92
C SER A 358 5.94 16.55 23.49
N HIS A 359 5.37 17.25 22.50
CA HIS A 359 5.89 17.23 21.12
C HIS A 359 7.38 17.62 21.05
N ASP A 360 7.81 18.63 21.82
CA ASP A 360 9.20 19.12 21.79
C ASP A 360 10.18 18.07 22.33
N GLU A 361 9.77 17.32 23.36
CA GLU A 361 10.55 16.22 23.92
C GLU A 361 10.68 15.03 22.96
N VAL A 362 9.58 14.67 22.29
CA VAL A 362 9.60 13.66 21.22
C VAL A 362 10.47 14.14 20.06
N PHE A 363 10.40 15.41 19.68
CA PHE A 363 11.25 15.99 18.64
C PHE A 363 12.74 15.83 18.98
N ASP A 364 13.14 16.18 20.20
CA ASP A 364 14.52 16.07 20.66
C ASP A 364 15.04 14.63 20.66
N VAL A 365 14.21 13.67 21.06
CA VAL A 365 14.58 12.24 21.06
C VAL A 365 14.61 11.68 19.65
N ALA A 366 13.61 12.00 18.83
CA ALA A 366 13.57 11.61 17.43
C ALA A 366 14.81 12.12 16.69
N LYS A 367 15.24 13.37 16.95
CA LYS A 367 16.46 13.95 16.36
C LYS A 367 17.73 13.18 16.73
N LYS A 368 17.81 12.60 17.92
CA LYS A 368 18.94 11.74 18.33
C LYS A 368 18.93 10.38 17.62
N ILE A 369 17.75 9.82 17.35
CA ILE A 369 17.60 8.46 16.78
C ILE A 369 17.70 8.49 15.25
N TYR A 370 17.07 9.48 14.63
CA TYR A 370 16.90 9.60 13.19
C TYR A 370 17.79 10.69 12.57
N GLY A 371 18.44 11.52 13.37
CA GLY A 371 19.32 12.60 12.93
C GLY A 371 18.60 13.94 12.76
N ASN A 372 19.30 14.94 12.19
CA ASN A 372 18.80 16.32 12.06
C ASN A 372 17.65 16.50 11.06
N GLU A 373 17.21 15.46 10.36
CA GLU A 373 16.18 15.51 9.31
C GLU A 373 14.78 15.09 9.78
N VAL A 374 14.52 15.13 11.08
CA VAL A 374 13.18 14.86 11.62
C VAL A 374 12.28 16.06 11.34
N GLY A 375 11.35 15.90 10.40
CA GLY A 375 10.29 16.88 10.15
C GLY A 375 9.23 16.85 11.23
N LYS A 376 8.50 17.96 11.40
CA LYS A 376 7.40 18.08 12.38
C LYS A 376 6.38 16.94 12.27
N LEU A 377 6.06 16.54 11.04
CA LEU A 377 5.11 15.47 10.77
C LEU A 377 5.54 14.08 11.28
N VAL A 378 6.86 13.83 11.40
CA VAL A 378 7.36 12.60 12.05
C VAL A 378 6.93 12.61 13.51
N VAL A 379 7.11 13.74 14.18
CA VAL A 379 6.73 13.91 15.59
C VAL A 379 5.22 13.84 15.73
N ASP A 380 4.45 14.51 14.87
CA ASP A 380 2.99 14.45 14.90
C ASP A 380 2.50 12.99 14.74
N ASN A 381 3.10 12.20 13.86
CA ASN A 381 2.76 10.78 13.68
C ASN A 381 3.18 9.92 14.89
N LEU A 382 4.37 10.17 15.45
CA LEU A 382 4.81 9.49 16.67
C LEU A 382 3.83 9.80 17.81
N MET A 383 3.51 11.07 18.02
CA MET A 383 2.56 11.52 19.04
C MET A 383 1.20 10.86 18.83
N ALA A 384 0.62 10.94 17.63
CA ALA A 384 -0.68 10.34 17.33
C ALA A 384 -0.73 8.81 17.51
N SER A 385 0.40 8.11 17.31
CA SER A 385 0.47 6.65 17.53
C SER A 385 0.52 6.25 19.00
N ALA A 386 0.77 7.22 19.89
CA ALA A 386 1.05 7.03 21.30
C ALA A 386 0.04 7.69 22.24
N ASP A 387 -0.54 8.81 21.81
CA ASP A 387 -1.60 9.55 22.47
C ASP A 387 -2.93 8.80 22.28
N LEU A 388 -3.25 7.91 23.23
CA LEU A 388 -4.40 7.02 23.16
C LEU A 388 -5.69 7.73 23.59
N ASN A 389 -5.59 8.78 24.40
CA ASN A 389 -6.73 9.55 24.91
C ASN A 389 -7.00 10.86 24.12
N GLN A 390 -6.12 11.20 23.17
CA GLN A 390 -6.18 12.39 22.30
C GLN A 390 -6.00 13.72 23.05
N ASP A 391 -5.25 13.75 24.16
CA ASP A 391 -4.96 14.97 24.94
C ASP A 391 -3.71 15.72 24.48
N LYS A 392 -3.00 15.21 23.46
CA LYS A 392 -1.75 15.72 22.86
C LYS A 392 -0.52 15.62 23.77
N GLN A 393 -0.62 14.88 24.86
CA GLN A 393 0.46 14.52 25.76
C GLN A 393 0.60 12.99 25.76
N ILE A 394 1.76 12.48 26.18
CA ILE A 394 1.93 11.04 26.34
C ILE A 394 2.37 10.75 27.77
N CYS A 395 1.53 10.07 28.53
CA CYS A 395 1.86 9.66 29.90
C CYS A 395 2.60 8.31 29.95
N GLN A 396 3.07 7.94 31.15
CA GLN A 396 3.75 6.66 31.37
C GLN A 396 2.85 5.48 31.04
N HIS A 397 1.56 5.59 31.39
CA HIS A 397 0.55 4.60 31.07
C HIS A 397 0.47 4.33 29.57
N GLU A 398 0.42 5.38 28.74
CA GLU A 398 0.28 5.24 27.30
C GLU A 398 1.50 4.58 26.65
N ILE A 399 2.72 4.99 27.04
CA ILE A 399 3.95 4.31 26.59
C ILE A 399 3.95 2.83 26.98
N PHE A 400 3.49 2.54 28.20
CA PHE A 400 3.33 1.16 28.65
C PHE A 400 2.28 0.40 27.82
N LEU A 401 1.19 1.02 27.38
CA LEU A 401 0.21 0.33 26.53
C LEU A 401 0.70 0.12 25.11
N ILE A 402 1.41 1.07 24.50
CA ILE A 402 2.01 0.90 23.16
C ILE A 402 2.96 -0.29 23.15
N GLY A 403 3.81 -0.40 24.17
CA GLY A 403 4.74 -1.52 24.30
C GLY A 403 4.03 -2.86 24.50
N LEU A 404 2.99 -2.87 25.35
CA LEU A 404 2.27 -4.07 25.77
C LEU A 404 1.36 -4.61 24.66
N LEU A 405 0.60 -3.72 24.01
CA LEU A 405 -0.35 -4.03 22.95
C LEU A 405 0.31 -4.05 21.55
N GLY A 406 1.55 -3.59 21.44
CA GLY A 406 2.36 -3.61 20.21
C GLY A 406 3.36 -4.77 20.14
N VAL A 407 4.40 -4.61 19.32
CA VAL A 407 5.34 -5.68 18.93
C VAL A 407 6.27 -6.14 20.08
N VAL A 408 6.42 -5.37 21.17
CA VAL A 408 7.34 -5.73 22.29
C VAL A 408 6.73 -6.75 23.23
N GLY A 409 5.43 -6.64 23.48
CA GLY A 409 4.70 -7.50 24.40
C GLY A 409 4.61 -8.92 23.89
N PHE A 410 4.52 -9.12 22.58
CA PHE A 410 4.22 -10.42 21.98
C PHE A 410 5.43 -11.08 21.32
N ILE A 411 5.54 -12.40 21.48
CA ILE A 411 6.49 -13.29 20.79
C ILE A 411 5.72 -14.51 20.26
N ARG A 412 6.38 -15.31 19.43
CA ARG A 412 5.90 -16.67 19.14
C ARG A 412 6.48 -17.64 20.18
N ASP A 413 5.65 -18.50 20.77
CA ASP A 413 6.12 -19.60 21.60
C ASP A 413 6.67 -20.75 20.75
N SER A 414 7.12 -21.84 21.40
CA SER A 414 7.63 -23.02 20.71
C SER A 414 6.62 -23.76 19.83
N LYS A 415 5.34 -23.36 19.86
CA LYS A 415 4.23 -23.88 19.03
C LYS A 415 3.72 -22.81 18.05
N GLY A 416 4.48 -21.73 17.86
CA GLY A 416 4.12 -20.66 16.94
C GLY A 416 2.85 -19.89 17.33
N LYS A 417 2.35 -19.98 18.57
CA LYS A 417 1.26 -19.11 19.04
C LYS A 417 1.85 -17.74 19.39
N THR A 418 1.20 -16.67 18.93
CA THR A 418 1.50 -15.31 19.41
C THR A 418 1.12 -15.27 20.88
N VAL A 419 2.13 -15.26 21.76
CA VAL A 419 1.97 -15.21 23.21
C VAL A 419 2.64 -13.97 23.75
N LEU A 420 2.15 -13.50 24.88
CA LEU A 420 2.77 -12.39 25.59
C LEU A 420 4.12 -12.83 26.20
N ASN A 421 5.24 -12.29 25.73
CA ASN A 421 6.53 -12.39 26.41
C ASN A 421 6.61 -11.43 27.58
N LEU A 422 5.80 -11.72 28.60
CA LEU A 422 5.70 -10.88 29.77
C LEU A 422 7.06 -10.65 30.44
N LYS A 423 7.95 -11.64 30.42
CA LYS A 423 9.29 -11.54 31.04
C LYS A 423 10.19 -10.52 30.33
N LYS A 424 10.33 -10.61 29.00
CA LYS A 424 11.14 -9.67 28.21
C LYS A 424 10.51 -8.27 28.23
N TYR A 425 9.19 -8.23 28.15
CA TYR A 425 8.44 -7.00 28.21
C TYR A 425 8.62 -6.27 29.55
N LYS A 426 8.37 -6.97 30.67
CA LYS A 426 8.58 -6.47 32.04
C LYS A 426 10.00 -5.98 32.27
N LYS A 427 11.01 -6.71 31.80
CA LYS A 427 12.42 -6.29 31.91
C LYS A 427 12.69 -4.97 31.17
N SER A 428 12.09 -4.78 30.00
CA SER A 428 12.24 -3.56 29.20
C SER A 428 11.56 -2.37 29.88
N MET A 429 10.33 -2.55 30.36
CA MET A 429 9.57 -1.51 31.06
C MET A 429 10.20 -1.10 32.40
N ILE A 430 10.68 -2.06 33.21
CA ILE A 430 11.39 -1.76 34.46
C ILE A 430 12.64 -0.93 34.18
N ARG A 431 13.39 -1.25 33.12
CA ARG A 431 14.57 -0.48 32.73
C ARG A 431 14.18 0.93 32.30
N PHE A 432 13.15 1.06 31.46
CA PHE A 432 12.70 2.33 30.91
C PHE A 432 12.21 3.29 32.00
N PHE A 433 11.35 2.82 32.91
CA PHE A 433 10.79 3.61 34.01
C PHE A 433 11.69 3.69 35.25
N LYS A 434 12.92 3.15 35.22
CA LYS A 434 13.82 3.15 36.37
C LYS A 434 14.14 4.57 36.82
N GLY A 435 13.78 4.91 38.06
CA GLY A 435 13.99 6.24 38.65
C GLY A 435 12.88 7.25 38.34
N SER A 436 11.81 6.83 37.66
CA SER A 436 10.62 7.66 37.48
C SER A 436 9.68 7.56 38.70
N GLY A 437 9.13 8.70 39.14
CA GLY A 437 8.24 8.83 40.30
C GLY A 437 6.79 9.14 39.93
N GLY A 438 6.29 8.61 38.81
CA GLY A 438 5.03 9.00 38.20
C GLY A 438 3.76 8.45 38.87
N LYS A 439 2.62 9.12 38.61
CA LYS A 439 1.28 8.76 39.10
C LYS A 439 0.78 7.39 38.61
N ASP A 440 1.25 6.95 37.45
CA ASP A 440 0.76 5.72 36.79
C ASP A 440 1.45 4.43 37.24
N LYS A 441 2.43 4.53 38.14
CA LYS A 441 3.19 3.37 38.63
C LYS A 441 2.27 2.29 39.22
N ALA A 442 1.26 2.70 39.98
CA ALA A 442 0.29 1.78 40.58
C ALA A 442 -0.54 1.03 39.52
N TYR A 443 -0.91 1.69 38.41
CA TYR A 443 -1.62 1.05 37.30
C TYR A 443 -0.72 0.01 36.61
N ILE A 444 0.51 0.40 36.26
CA ILE A 444 1.49 -0.47 35.60
C ILE A 444 1.77 -1.71 36.45
N GLU A 445 1.96 -1.54 37.76
CA GLU A 445 2.15 -2.64 38.71
C GLU A 445 0.91 -3.54 38.79
N LYS A 446 -0.30 -2.96 38.80
CA LYS A 446 -1.58 -3.72 38.79
C LYS A 446 -1.74 -4.54 37.50
N VAL A 447 -1.42 -3.98 36.34
CA VAL A 447 -1.47 -4.71 35.06
C VAL A 447 -0.45 -5.84 35.05
N PHE A 448 0.80 -5.60 35.43
CA PHE A 448 1.80 -6.67 35.54
C PHE A 448 1.37 -7.77 36.51
N HIS A 449 0.88 -7.42 37.69
CA HIS A 449 0.39 -8.38 38.66
C HIS A 449 -0.75 -9.24 38.09
N ARG A 450 -1.68 -8.61 37.36
CA ARG A 450 -2.77 -9.35 36.70
C ARG A 450 -2.27 -10.28 35.61
N LEU A 451 -1.35 -9.83 34.76
CA LEU A 451 -0.75 -10.67 33.71
C LEU A 451 0.09 -11.82 34.26
N GLU A 452 0.68 -11.66 35.44
CA GLU A 452 1.46 -12.71 36.10
C GLU A 452 0.57 -13.75 36.81
N THR A 453 -0.60 -13.34 37.29
CA THR A 453 -1.56 -14.18 38.01
C THR A 453 -2.57 -14.87 37.08
N ASP A 454 -2.97 -14.20 36.00
CA ASP A 454 -3.98 -14.66 35.07
C ASP A 454 -3.33 -15.25 33.81
N LYS A 455 -3.08 -16.57 33.84
CA LYS A 455 -2.49 -17.31 32.72
C LYS A 455 -3.47 -17.59 31.58
N THR A 456 -4.73 -17.14 31.70
CA THR A 456 -5.74 -17.34 30.65
C THR A 456 -5.65 -16.29 29.55
N ILE A 457 -4.95 -15.16 29.81
CA ILE A 457 -4.75 -14.10 28.84
C ILE A 457 -3.72 -14.57 27.82
N ASP A 458 -4.20 -14.99 26.65
CA ASP A 458 -3.36 -15.57 25.61
C ASP A 458 -3.61 -14.98 24.22
N THR A 459 -4.61 -14.10 24.10
CA THR A 459 -4.89 -13.31 22.89
C THR A 459 -4.71 -11.82 23.11
N LEU A 460 -4.41 -11.07 22.04
CA LEU A 460 -4.43 -9.61 22.07
C LEU A 460 -5.81 -9.08 22.51
N LYS A 461 -6.90 -9.73 22.08
CA LYS A 461 -8.26 -9.31 22.42
C LYS A 461 -8.47 -9.32 23.92
N GLU A 462 -8.15 -10.42 24.59
CA GLU A 462 -8.23 -10.55 26.06
C GLU A 462 -7.31 -9.56 26.76
N LEU A 463 -6.09 -9.34 26.23
CA LEU A 463 -5.16 -8.37 26.79
C LEU A 463 -5.70 -6.93 26.67
N THR A 464 -6.29 -6.59 25.53
CA THR A 464 -6.88 -5.28 25.27
C THR A 464 -8.10 -5.06 26.17
N GLU A 465 -8.96 -6.06 26.31
CA GLU A 465 -10.10 -6.04 27.23
C GLU A 465 -9.66 -5.87 28.68
N LEU A 466 -8.63 -6.60 29.11
CA LEU A 466 -8.05 -6.46 30.44
C LEU A 466 -7.58 -5.03 30.70
N VAL A 467 -6.72 -4.52 29.81
CA VAL A 467 -6.14 -3.18 29.89
C VAL A 467 -7.24 -2.12 29.97
N THR A 468 -8.25 -2.24 29.11
CA THR A 468 -9.40 -1.33 29.04
C THR A 468 -10.22 -1.36 30.34
N ASN A 469 -10.50 -2.55 30.86
CA ASN A 469 -11.29 -2.73 32.09
C ASN A 469 -10.51 -2.26 33.34
N LEU A 470 -9.20 -2.47 33.38
CA LEU A 470 -8.35 -1.94 34.44
C LEU A 470 -8.23 -0.42 34.37
N GLY A 471 -8.17 0.15 33.15
CA GLY A 471 -8.07 1.60 32.93
C GLY A 471 -9.32 2.37 33.36
N LYS A 472 -10.53 1.82 33.10
CA LYS A 472 -11.80 2.38 33.58
C LYS A 472 -11.89 2.50 35.10
N ASN A 473 -11.17 1.66 35.85
CA ASN A 473 -11.14 1.68 37.31
C ASN A 473 -10.04 2.59 37.90
N VAL A 474 -9.23 3.24 37.06
CA VAL A 474 -8.16 4.16 37.48
C VAL A 474 -8.42 5.60 36.98
N MET A 475 -9.31 5.77 36.00
CA MET A 475 -9.84 7.07 35.57
C MET A 475 -11.09 7.54 36.34
N ILE A 476 -11.43 6.89 37.46
CA ILE A 476 -12.46 7.34 38.42
C ILE A 476 -11.78 7.78 39.70
#